data_AF-A0A8J8M7B3-F1
#
_entry.id   AF-A0A8J8M7B3-F1
#
_cell.length_a   1.000
_cell.length_b   1.000
_cell.length_c   1.000
_cell.angle_alpha   90.00
_cell.angle_beta   90.00
_cell.angle_gamma   90.00
#
_symmetry.space_group_name_H-M   'P 1'
#
loop_
_entity.id
_entity.type
_entity.pdbx_description
1 polymer ?
#
loop_
_entity_poly.entity_id
_entity_poly.type
_entity_poly.pdbx_seq_one_letter_code
_entity_poly.pdbx_strand_id
1 'polypeptide(L)'
;MNLKIALLQLEPNQNDQLANHIKADAFCRKAAESGADIALLPEMWNIGYTPYHHEVWDYSYDPRKPKYPELLEKWKQQSISTDSEYIKHYCNLAKELNIAIGVTYLETYNKENPRNTLSIIDRNGKIVMTYAKVHTCDFSLEYHCTSGDEFKVVELDTAKGNVKIGAMICYDREFPESARVLMLKGAEIILVPNACGLEINRMSQIRTRAYENMVGIAVCNYAGEDLGHSVAFDGMGFDNKGNSRDMKLVEADESEGIFMADFNLETLRDYRNRETWGNAFRKPKAYRDIISTQVKAPFIRELRRKDINMTFLEGETLGEKAKKFKWKYCEDEGLTIYRVFSNGSKHTSFFTDNDLDNIVDFLRIKKELPLANSVDKMKDGIEKEGFGSFIYEKIKADTIFAQSSSQLVSILTSADIIGYNRAKRNMRFYYKDSNWKTKLIEYIKTKTHHS
;
A
#
# COMPACT_ATOMS: atom_id res chain seq x y z
N MET A 1 -8.41 9.39 -28.46
CA MET A 1 -7.03 9.77 -28.05
C MET A 1 -6.17 8.52 -27.85
N ASN A 2 -4.97 8.47 -28.44
CA ASN A 2 -4.03 7.34 -28.31
C ASN A 2 -2.83 7.73 -27.43
N LEU A 3 -2.67 7.06 -26.29
CA LEU A 3 -1.53 7.23 -25.39
C LEU A 3 -0.49 6.14 -25.65
N LYS A 4 0.73 6.54 -26.00
CA LYS A 4 1.85 5.66 -26.29
C LYS A 4 2.79 5.55 -25.11
N ILE A 5 3.01 4.32 -24.63
CA ILE A 5 3.91 4.04 -23.51
C ILE A 5 5.06 3.18 -24.02
N ALA A 6 6.28 3.68 -23.87
CA ALA A 6 7.51 2.94 -24.14
C ALA A 6 7.93 2.13 -22.91
N LEU A 7 7.87 0.81 -23.04
CA LEU A 7 8.42 -0.14 -22.08
C LEU A 7 9.91 -0.31 -22.40
N LEU A 8 10.76 0.23 -21.53
CA LEU A 8 12.21 0.17 -21.68
C LEU A 8 12.71 -1.15 -21.08
N GLN A 9 12.59 -2.24 -21.84
CA GLN A 9 13.12 -3.53 -21.43
C GLN A 9 14.63 -3.54 -21.62
N LEU A 10 15.35 -3.41 -20.51
CA LEU A 10 16.79 -3.16 -20.53
C LEU A 10 17.54 -4.17 -19.66
N GLU A 11 18.75 -4.51 -20.07
CA GLU A 11 19.75 -5.20 -19.26
C GLU A 11 20.48 -4.20 -18.37
N PRO A 12 20.57 -4.42 -17.05
CA PRO A 12 21.24 -3.48 -16.15
C PRO A 12 22.76 -3.64 -16.22
N ASN A 13 23.48 -2.54 -16.00
CA ASN A 13 24.92 -2.57 -15.67
C ASN A 13 25.11 -2.89 -14.17
N GLN A 14 24.42 -3.93 -13.70
CA GLN A 14 24.40 -4.33 -12.29
C GLN A 14 24.13 -3.12 -11.37
N ASN A 15 24.95 -2.97 -10.33
CA ASN A 15 24.90 -1.93 -9.31
C ASN A 15 25.57 -0.60 -9.70
N ASP A 16 26.05 -0.45 -10.94
CA ASP A 16 26.65 0.80 -11.43
C ASP A 16 25.58 1.84 -11.78
N GLN A 17 25.30 2.72 -10.82
CA GLN A 17 24.27 3.75 -10.98
C GLN A 17 24.56 4.71 -12.13
N LEU A 18 25.82 5.04 -12.39
CA LEU A 18 26.19 5.98 -13.46
C LEU A 18 26.00 5.34 -14.83
N ALA A 19 26.45 4.10 -15.01
CA ALA A 19 26.25 3.36 -16.24
C ALA A 19 24.75 3.12 -16.53
N ASN A 20 23.97 2.74 -15.49
CA ASN A 20 22.52 2.63 -15.58
C ASN A 20 21.84 3.95 -15.94
N HIS A 21 22.31 5.06 -15.36
CA HIS A 21 21.80 6.40 -15.65
C HIS A 21 22.02 6.81 -17.11
N ILE A 22 23.26 6.69 -17.60
CA ILE A 22 23.63 7.01 -19.00
C ILE A 22 22.79 6.18 -19.97
N LYS A 23 22.61 4.89 -19.68
CA LYS A 23 21.79 4.00 -20.50
C LYS A 23 20.32 4.40 -20.51
N ALA A 24 19.72 4.65 -19.35
CA ALA A 24 18.32 5.07 -19.27
C ALA A 24 18.07 6.41 -19.96
N ASP A 25 18.96 7.40 -19.81
CA ASP A 25 18.86 8.69 -20.52
C ASP A 25 18.78 8.47 -22.04
N ALA A 26 19.73 7.72 -22.59
CA ALA A 26 19.79 7.42 -24.02
C ALA A 26 18.52 6.70 -24.53
N PHE A 27 17.97 5.78 -23.74
CA PHE A 27 16.73 5.07 -24.11
C PHE A 27 15.48 5.92 -23.94
N CYS A 28 15.42 6.82 -22.97
CA CYS A 28 14.34 7.82 -22.87
C CYS A 28 14.34 8.73 -24.11
N ARG A 29 15.50 9.17 -24.57
CA ARG A 29 15.65 9.97 -25.81
C ARG A 29 15.14 9.21 -27.03
N LYS A 30 15.58 7.96 -27.23
CA LYS A 30 15.10 7.10 -28.31
C LYS A 30 13.59 6.83 -28.24
N ALA A 31 13.03 6.69 -27.04
CA ALA A 31 11.59 6.52 -26.84
C ALA A 31 10.82 7.77 -27.26
N ALA A 32 11.31 8.97 -26.90
CA ALA A 32 10.74 10.24 -27.34
C ALA A 32 10.81 10.40 -28.87
N GLU A 33 11.96 10.09 -29.49
CA GLU A 33 12.13 10.08 -30.95
C GLU A 33 11.15 9.11 -31.65
N SER A 34 10.81 8.00 -30.97
CA SER A 34 9.82 7.02 -31.43
C SER A 34 8.37 7.43 -31.16
N GLY A 35 8.15 8.62 -30.60
CA GLY A 35 6.83 9.20 -30.34
C GLY A 35 6.12 8.66 -29.10
N ALA A 36 6.86 8.23 -28.07
CA ALA A 36 6.30 7.90 -26.76
C ALA A 36 5.67 9.15 -26.11
N ASP A 37 4.59 8.96 -25.36
CA ASP A 37 4.06 9.96 -24.43
C ASP A 37 4.58 9.72 -23.00
N ILE A 38 4.90 8.46 -22.67
CA ILE A 38 5.48 8.02 -21.39
C ILE A 38 6.62 7.03 -21.65
N ALA A 39 7.77 7.21 -21.01
CA ALA A 39 8.81 6.20 -20.91
C ALA A 39 8.80 5.55 -19.52
N LEU A 40 8.76 4.22 -19.43
CA LEU A 40 8.73 3.47 -18.17
C LEU A 40 9.99 2.62 -18.03
N LEU A 41 10.68 2.76 -16.89
CA LEU A 41 11.85 1.94 -16.55
C LEU A 41 11.45 0.69 -15.72
N PRO A 42 12.29 -0.38 -15.75
CA PRO A 42 12.13 -1.57 -14.88
C PRO A 42 12.22 -1.23 -13.39
N GLU A 43 11.93 -2.16 -12.47
CA GLU A 43 11.93 -1.93 -11.02
C GLU A 43 13.32 -1.59 -10.43
N MET A 44 13.44 -0.59 -9.55
CA MET A 44 14.73 -0.12 -8.96
C MET A 44 15.88 0.04 -9.98
N TRP A 45 15.61 0.70 -11.10
CA TRP A 45 16.56 0.80 -12.21
C TRP A 45 17.91 1.40 -11.79
N ASN A 46 17.94 2.35 -10.86
CA ASN A 46 19.21 2.98 -10.43
C ASN A 46 20.27 1.96 -9.98
N ILE A 47 19.86 0.86 -9.35
CA ILE A 47 20.75 -0.22 -8.90
C ILE A 47 20.59 -1.53 -9.70
N GLY A 48 19.81 -1.51 -10.79
CA GLY A 48 19.58 -2.69 -11.62
C GLY A 48 18.90 -3.85 -10.91
N TYR A 49 18.24 -3.60 -9.77
CA TYR A 49 17.71 -4.62 -8.84
C TYR A 49 18.74 -5.73 -8.50
N THR A 50 20.04 -5.43 -8.60
CA THR A 50 21.10 -6.43 -8.58
C THR A 50 21.64 -6.63 -7.16
N PRO A 51 21.66 -7.85 -6.60
CA PRO A 51 22.30 -8.10 -5.32
C PRO A 51 23.82 -8.05 -5.41
N TYR A 52 24.50 -7.73 -4.31
CA TYR A 52 25.94 -7.98 -4.17
C TYR A 52 26.30 -9.46 -4.01
N HIS A 53 25.33 -10.32 -3.69
CA HIS A 53 25.51 -11.76 -3.55
C HIS A 53 24.24 -12.53 -3.93
N HIS A 54 24.32 -13.56 -4.75
CA HIS A 54 23.13 -14.29 -5.23
C HIS A 54 22.28 -14.89 -4.10
N GLU A 55 22.90 -15.38 -3.02
CA GLU A 55 22.18 -15.96 -1.86
C GLU A 55 21.20 -15.00 -1.19
N VAL A 56 21.36 -13.67 -1.27
CA VAL A 56 20.44 -12.74 -0.59
C VAL A 56 19.07 -12.61 -1.29
N TRP A 57 18.90 -13.20 -2.47
CA TRP A 57 17.61 -13.40 -3.14
C TRP A 57 17.07 -14.82 -3.04
N ASP A 58 17.82 -15.75 -2.46
CA ASP A 58 17.32 -17.10 -2.23
C ASP A 58 16.16 -17.06 -1.22
N TYR A 59 15.05 -17.72 -1.54
CA TYR A 59 13.91 -17.90 -0.64
C TYR A 59 14.29 -18.64 0.66
N SER A 60 15.42 -19.37 0.66
CA SER A 60 15.98 -20.02 1.85
C SER A 60 16.71 -19.07 2.80
N TYR A 61 17.05 -17.86 2.33
CA TYR A 61 17.71 -16.83 3.12
C TYR A 61 16.75 -16.24 4.15
N ASP A 62 17.15 -16.23 5.43
CA ASP A 62 16.42 -15.54 6.49
C ASP A 62 16.91 -14.08 6.60
N PRO A 63 16.18 -13.10 6.03
CA PRO A 63 16.63 -11.70 6.04
C PRO A 63 16.69 -11.09 7.44
N ARG A 64 16.12 -11.75 8.47
CA ARG A 64 16.24 -11.31 9.88
C ARG A 64 17.63 -11.56 10.47
N LYS A 65 18.41 -12.46 9.85
CA LYS A 65 19.75 -12.83 10.27
C LYS A 65 20.69 -12.74 9.08
N PRO A 66 21.01 -11.52 8.62
CA PRO A 66 21.78 -11.36 7.41
C PRO A 66 23.16 -11.99 7.58
N LYS A 67 23.49 -12.94 6.69
CA LYS A 67 24.80 -13.62 6.66
C LYS A 67 25.93 -12.66 6.28
N TYR A 68 25.59 -11.61 5.53
CA TYR A 68 26.50 -10.59 5.01
C TYR A 68 25.98 -9.17 5.34
N PRO A 69 25.99 -8.74 6.61
CA PRO A 69 25.44 -7.44 7.03
C PRO A 69 26.13 -6.26 6.34
N GLU A 70 27.42 -6.36 6.06
CA GLU A 70 28.18 -5.34 5.33
C GLU A 70 27.72 -5.15 3.88
N LEU A 71 27.26 -6.22 3.21
CA LEU A 71 26.72 -6.14 1.86
C LEU A 71 25.31 -5.54 1.85
N LEU A 72 24.52 -5.82 2.89
CA LEU A 72 23.22 -5.16 3.09
C LEU A 72 23.41 -3.66 3.28
N GLU A 73 24.34 -3.23 4.13
CA GLU A 73 24.61 -1.81 4.34
C GLU A 73 25.16 -1.13 3.08
N LYS A 74 26.01 -1.80 2.29
CA LYS A 74 26.42 -1.30 0.96
C LYS A 74 25.23 -1.12 0.02
N TRP A 75 24.31 -2.07 -0.02
CA TRP A 75 23.10 -1.96 -0.83
C TRP A 75 22.22 -0.79 -0.39
N LYS A 76 22.00 -0.62 0.92
CA LYS A 76 21.28 0.54 1.46
C LYS A 76 21.96 1.86 1.10
N GLN A 77 23.29 1.92 1.12
CA GLN A 77 24.07 3.12 0.75
C GLN A 77 23.90 3.53 -0.73
N GLN A 78 23.39 2.64 -1.59
CA GLN A 78 23.05 2.99 -2.96
C GLN A 78 21.74 3.76 -3.09
N SER A 79 20.97 3.91 -2.00
CA SER A 79 19.71 4.64 -2.06
C SER A 79 19.93 6.13 -2.36
N ILE A 80 19.03 6.71 -3.13
CA ILE A 80 19.06 8.12 -3.53
C ILE A 80 17.80 8.83 -3.04
N SER A 81 17.93 10.10 -2.67
CA SER A 81 16.77 10.92 -2.28
C SER A 81 15.99 11.39 -3.52
N THR A 82 14.70 11.68 -3.32
CA THR A 82 13.81 12.22 -4.36
C THR A 82 14.26 13.60 -4.88
N ASP A 83 15.09 14.32 -4.12
CA ASP A 83 15.67 15.62 -4.48
C ASP A 83 17.13 15.54 -4.98
N SER A 84 17.64 14.33 -5.22
CA SER A 84 18.99 14.10 -5.73
C SER A 84 19.18 14.64 -7.14
N GLU A 85 20.43 14.93 -7.51
CA GLU A 85 20.79 15.31 -8.89
C GLU A 85 20.39 14.22 -9.91
N TYR A 86 20.40 12.95 -9.51
CA TYR A 86 19.90 11.84 -10.32
C TYR A 86 18.43 12.06 -10.71
N ILE A 87 17.55 12.39 -9.77
CA ILE A 87 16.12 12.62 -10.06
C ILE A 87 15.89 13.95 -10.78
N LYS A 88 16.62 15.01 -10.40
CA LYS A 88 16.55 16.31 -11.10
C LYS A 88 16.95 16.19 -12.56
N HIS A 89 17.89 15.32 -12.89
CA HIS A 89 18.24 15.02 -14.28
C HIS A 89 17.02 14.52 -15.07
N TYR A 90 16.26 13.54 -14.54
CA TYR A 90 15.05 13.07 -15.22
C TYR A 90 13.93 14.11 -15.27
N CYS A 91 13.84 15.02 -14.29
CA CYS A 91 12.95 16.18 -14.38
C CYS A 91 13.30 17.07 -15.57
N ASN A 92 14.59 17.38 -15.75
CA ASN A 92 15.06 18.17 -16.89
C ASN A 92 14.87 17.41 -18.21
N LEU A 93 15.17 16.12 -18.23
CA LEU A 93 15.03 15.26 -19.41
C LEU A 93 13.57 15.14 -19.86
N ALA A 94 12.64 14.91 -18.95
CA ALA A 94 11.21 14.85 -19.26
C ALA A 94 10.72 16.15 -19.91
N LYS A 95 11.17 17.30 -19.38
CA LYS A 95 10.88 18.62 -19.93
C LYS A 95 11.52 18.86 -21.30
N GLU A 96 12.78 18.47 -21.46
CA GLU A 96 13.53 18.57 -22.72
C GLU A 96 12.85 17.77 -23.83
N LEU A 97 12.48 16.52 -23.52
CA LEU A 97 11.87 15.59 -24.47
C LEU A 97 10.36 15.79 -24.64
N ASN A 98 9.73 16.58 -23.75
CA ASN A 98 8.29 16.80 -23.71
C ASN A 98 7.48 15.49 -23.61
N ILE A 99 7.97 14.55 -22.79
CA ILE A 99 7.30 13.28 -22.47
C ILE A 99 7.28 13.07 -20.95
N ALA A 100 6.39 12.22 -20.44
CA ALA A 100 6.47 11.79 -19.06
C ALA A 100 7.49 10.66 -18.88
N ILE A 101 8.10 10.56 -17.70
CA ILE A 101 9.07 9.51 -17.36
C ILE A 101 8.67 8.87 -16.03
N GLY A 102 8.49 7.56 -16.04
CA GLY A 102 8.39 6.71 -14.85
C GLY A 102 9.75 6.20 -14.44
N VAL A 103 10.42 6.89 -13.51
CA VAL A 103 11.75 6.54 -13.01
C VAL A 103 11.65 5.77 -11.70
N THR A 104 12.38 4.66 -11.60
CA THR A 104 12.38 3.78 -10.43
C THR A 104 13.74 3.74 -9.76
N TYR A 105 13.73 3.66 -8.44
CA TYR A 105 14.97 3.71 -7.67
C TYR A 105 14.77 3.19 -6.26
N LEU A 106 15.89 2.82 -5.64
CA LEU A 106 15.99 2.64 -4.20
C LEU A 106 16.00 4.03 -3.54
N GLU A 107 14.90 4.40 -2.89
CA GLU A 107 14.71 5.71 -2.28
C GLU A 107 15.28 5.77 -0.86
N THR A 108 16.04 6.81 -0.56
CA THR A 108 16.39 7.18 0.82
C THR A 108 15.14 7.72 1.53
N TYR A 109 14.61 6.99 2.51
CA TYR A 109 13.35 7.37 3.18
C TYR A 109 13.51 7.69 4.67
N ASN A 110 14.08 6.77 5.45
CA ASN A 110 14.37 6.99 6.87
C ASN A 110 15.81 6.55 7.18
N LYS A 111 16.24 6.74 8.43
CA LYS A 111 17.61 6.44 8.86
C LYS A 111 17.96 4.96 8.79
N GLU A 112 16.98 4.07 8.77
CA GLU A 112 17.19 2.62 8.93
C GLU A 112 17.04 1.86 7.61
N ASN A 113 16.02 2.19 6.82
CA ASN A 113 15.57 1.41 5.69
C ASN A 113 15.13 2.29 4.50
N PRO A 114 15.60 1.97 3.28
CA PRO A 114 15.15 2.63 2.06
C PRO A 114 13.74 2.18 1.65
N ARG A 115 13.25 2.71 0.51
CA ARG A 115 11.99 2.29 -0.13
C ARG A 115 12.21 1.85 -1.58
N ASN A 116 11.36 0.96 -2.07
CA ASN A 116 11.26 0.65 -3.50
C ASN A 116 10.27 1.62 -4.13
N THR A 117 10.76 2.53 -4.98
CA THR A 117 10.00 3.72 -5.35
C THR A 117 9.94 3.93 -6.85
N LEU A 118 8.77 4.37 -7.32
CA LEU A 118 8.51 4.90 -8.65
C LEU A 118 8.12 6.39 -8.52
N SER A 119 8.83 7.26 -9.22
CA SER A 119 8.40 8.64 -9.45
C SER A 119 7.89 8.81 -10.88
N ILE A 120 6.70 9.40 -11.02
CA ILE A 120 6.16 9.84 -12.31
C ILE A 120 6.46 11.32 -12.45
N ILE A 121 7.27 11.64 -13.45
CA ILE A 121 7.64 13.00 -13.84
C ILE A 121 6.83 13.35 -15.08
N ASP A 122 6.09 14.46 -15.02
CA ASP A 122 5.31 14.92 -16.17
C ASP A 122 6.20 15.55 -17.26
N ARG A 123 5.60 15.80 -18.43
CA ARG A 123 6.27 16.42 -19.58
C ARG A 123 6.77 17.86 -19.34
N ASN A 124 6.41 18.49 -18.21
CA ASN A 124 6.88 19.80 -17.81
C ASN A 124 8.07 19.71 -16.84
N GLY A 125 8.50 18.49 -16.49
CA GLY A 125 9.58 18.21 -15.56
C GLY A 125 9.17 18.24 -14.09
N LYS A 126 7.88 18.14 -13.78
CA LYS A 126 7.39 18.12 -12.40
C LYS A 126 7.16 16.67 -11.97
N ILE A 127 7.65 16.31 -10.78
CA ILE A 127 7.26 15.07 -10.11
C ILE A 127 5.79 15.20 -9.70
N VAL A 128 4.90 14.46 -10.35
CA VAL A 128 3.45 14.47 -10.08
C VAL A 128 3.02 13.31 -9.17
N MET A 129 3.83 12.25 -9.09
CA MET A 129 3.64 11.15 -8.15
C MET A 129 4.99 10.61 -7.68
N THR A 130 5.10 10.33 -6.38
CA THR A 130 6.10 9.42 -5.81
C THR A 130 5.36 8.30 -5.09
N TYR A 131 5.47 7.09 -5.62
CA TYR A 131 4.81 5.87 -5.13
C TYR A 131 5.85 4.92 -4.56
N ALA A 132 5.66 4.52 -3.30
CA ALA A 132 6.47 3.49 -2.66
C ALA A 132 5.70 2.17 -2.71
N LYS A 133 6.37 1.08 -3.10
CA LYS A 133 5.80 -0.27 -3.18
C LYS A 133 5.11 -0.64 -1.86
N VAL A 134 3.83 -0.98 -1.93
CA VAL A 134 3.02 -1.31 -0.75
C VAL A 134 3.36 -2.72 -0.29
N HIS A 135 3.29 -3.69 -1.20
CA HIS A 135 3.65 -5.06 -0.94
C HIS A 135 5.15 -5.26 -1.19
N THR A 136 5.98 -4.90 -0.21
CA THR A 136 7.38 -5.32 -0.20
C THR A 136 7.47 -6.83 -0.04
N CYS A 137 8.46 -7.47 -0.68
CA CYS A 137 8.72 -8.87 -0.38
C CYS A 137 9.18 -9.01 1.08
N ASP A 138 8.41 -9.69 1.91
CA ASP A 138 8.79 -10.08 3.29
C ASP A 138 9.85 -11.20 3.33
N PHE A 139 10.41 -11.49 2.16
CA PHE A 139 11.49 -12.42 1.89
C PHE A 139 12.50 -11.67 1.02
N SER A 140 13.73 -12.18 0.93
CA SER A 140 14.86 -11.54 0.23
C SER A 140 15.26 -10.15 0.78
N LEU A 141 16.08 -9.42 0.02
CA LEU A 141 16.58 -8.08 0.34
C LEU A 141 15.47 -7.04 0.60
N GLU A 142 14.34 -7.15 -0.09
CA GLU A 142 13.22 -6.22 0.08
C GLU A 142 12.58 -6.27 1.47
N TYR A 143 12.89 -7.30 2.28
CA TYR A 143 12.59 -7.30 3.71
C TYR A 143 13.17 -6.07 4.43
N HIS A 144 14.25 -5.48 3.90
CA HIS A 144 14.88 -4.27 4.43
C HIS A 144 14.38 -2.98 3.75
N CYS A 145 13.32 -3.05 2.93
CA CYS A 145 12.59 -1.87 2.48
C CYS A 145 11.44 -1.53 3.43
N THR A 146 11.20 -0.24 3.63
CA THR A 146 9.97 0.26 4.26
C THR A 146 8.83 0.18 3.23
N SER A 147 7.67 -0.35 3.61
CA SER A 147 6.50 -0.41 2.75
C SER A 147 5.89 0.98 2.52
N GLY A 148 5.22 1.14 1.39
CA GLY A 148 4.22 2.21 1.18
C GLY A 148 2.93 1.90 1.94
N ASP A 149 2.15 2.95 2.19
CA ASP A 149 0.89 2.91 2.95
C ASP A 149 -0.36 3.14 2.07
N GLU A 150 -0.18 3.48 0.79
CA GLU A 150 -1.30 3.66 -0.14
C GLU A 150 -0.98 3.39 -1.62
N PHE A 151 -1.98 2.90 -2.35
CA PHE A 151 -1.99 2.89 -3.82
C PHE A 151 -2.36 4.27 -4.37
N LYS A 152 -1.50 4.87 -5.21
CA LYS A 152 -1.68 6.25 -5.69
C LYS A 152 -2.20 6.30 -7.13
N VAL A 153 -3.06 7.28 -7.40
CA VAL A 153 -3.50 7.67 -8.75
C VAL A 153 -3.27 9.17 -8.91
N VAL A 154 -2.73 9.58 -10.05
CA VAL A 154 -2.53 10.98 -10.40
C VAL A 154 -3.17 11.28 -11.74
N GLU A 155 -3.62 12.52 -11.93
CA GLU A 155 -3.95 13.03 -13.25
C GLU A 155 -2.67 13.52 -13.92
N LEU A 156 -2.23 12.82 -14.95
CA LEU A 156 -1.03 13.15 -15.72
C LEU A 156 -1.41 14.02 -16.92
N ASP A 157 -0.79 15.19 -17.01
CA ASP A 157 -0.84 16.02 -18.22
C ASP A 157 -0.02 15.36 -19.33
N THR A 158 -0.67 15.05 -20.44
CA THR A 158 -0.01 14.55 -21.65
C THR A 158 -0.30 15.51 -22.80
N ALA A 159 0.55 15.51 -23.83
CA ALA A 159 0.35 16.37 -25.01
C ALA A 159 -1.00 16.15 -25.72
N LYS A 160 -1.68 15.04 -25.44
CA LYS A 160 -2.97 14.67 -26.04
C LYS A 160 -4.16 14.91 -25.12
N GLY A 161 -3.93 15.20 -23.84
CA GLY A 161 -4.95 15.41 -22.81
C GLY A 161 -4.65 14.66 -21.52
N ASN A 162 -5.45 14.91 -20.48
CA ASN A 162 -5.22 14.32 -19.17
C ASN A 162 -5.59 12.84 -19.13
N VAL A 163 -4.80 12.07 -18.38
CA VAL A 163 -5.00 10.63 -18.14
C VAL A 163 -4.81 10.32 -16.67
N LYS A 164 -5.69 9.51 -16.07
CA LYS A 164 -5.49 9.03 -14.70
C LYS A 164 -4.54 7.83 -14.68
N ILE A 165 -3.35 8.04 -14.13
CA ILE A 165 -2.30 7.02 -14.03
C ILE A 165 -2.21 6.49 -12.61
N GLY A 166 -2.30 5.18 -12.45
CA GLY A 166 -1.98 4.45 -11.23
C GLY A 166 -0.59 3.80 -11.29
N ALA A 167 -0.08 3.41 -10.13
CA ALA A 167 1.20 2.71 -10.00
C ALA A 167 1.06 1.45 -9.15
N MET A 168 1.71 0.37 -9.60
CA MET A 168 2.03 -0.83 -8.82
C MET A 168 3.50 -1.15 -9.09
N ILE A 169 4.21 -1.77 -8.16
CA ILE A 169 5.58 -2.24 -8.42
C ILE A 169 5.62 -3.74 -8.16
N CYS A 170 6.00 -4.51 -9.19
CA CYS A 170 6.26 -5.94 -9.12
C CYS A 170 5.26 -6.71 -8.25
N TYR A 171 5.65 -7.12 -7.04
CA TYR A 171 4.87 -7.92 -6.10
C TYR A 171 3.48 -7.34 -5.76
N ASP A 172 3.28 -6.03 -5.90
CA ASP A 172 1.95 -5.41 -5.76
C ASP A 172 0.90 -6.05 -6.69
N ARG A 173 1.29 -6.49 -7.89
CA ARG A 173 0.38 -7.08 -8.88
C ARG A 173 -0.18 -8.45 -8.45
N GLU A 174 0.52 -9.13 -7.53
CA GLU A 174 0.13 -10.45 -7.05
C GLU A 174 -1.18 -10.37 -6.23
N PHE A 175 -1.49 -9.19 -5.70
CA PHE A 175 -2.67 -8.91 -4.89
C PHE A 175 -3.79 -8.29 -5.75
N PRO A 176 -4.94 -8.98 -5.93
CA PRO A 176 -6.09 -8.43 -6.65
C PRO A 176 -6.55 -7.05 -6.15
N GLU A 177 -6.38 -6.81 -4.85
CA GLU A 177 -6.75 -5.58 -4.16
C GLU A 177 -6.02 -4.37 -4.74
N SER A 178 -4.75 -4.49 -5.11
CA SER A 178 -3.92 -3.38 -5.62
C SER A 178 -4.55 -2.74 -6.85
N ALA A 179 -4.79 -3.54 -7.91
CA ALA A 179 -5.39 -3.06 -9.15
C ALA A 179 -6.84 -2.59 -8.92
N ARG A 180 -7.59 -3.27 -8.03
CA ARG A 180 -8.95 -2.88 -7.69
C ARG A 180 -9.01 -1.52 -7.01
N VAL A 181 -8.14 -1.24 -6.05
CA VAL A 181 -8.08 0.06 -5.36
C VAL A 181 -7.71 1.17 -6.34
N LEU A 182 -6.73 0.94 -7.22
CA LEU A 182 -6.35 1.90 -8.26
C LEU A 182 -7.52 2.21 -9.21
N MET A 183 -8.26 1.19 -9.66
CA MET A 183 -9.46 1.38 -10.46
C MET A 183 -10.53 2.19 -9.72
N LEU A 184 -10.76 1.92 -8.43
CA LEU A 184 -11.71 2.68 -7.61
C LEU A 184 -11.30 4.14 -7.41
N LYS A 185 -9.99 4.42 -7.35
CA LYS A 185 -9.43 5.78 -7.38
C LYS A 185 -9.47 6.42 -8.77
N GLY A 186 -9.94 5.69 -9.78
CA GLY A 186 -10.21 6.17 -11.13
C GLY A 186 -9.07 5.95 -12.12
N ALA A 187 -8.07 5.13 -11.81
CA ALA A 187 -7.00 4.81 -12.76
C ALA A 187 -7.58 4.32 -14.09
N GLU A 188 -7.03 4.86 -15.18
CA GLU A 188 -7.28 4.43 -16.55
C GLU A 188 -6.18 3.49 -17.01
N ILE A 189 -4.93 3.86 -16.71
CA ILE A 189 -3.73 3.07 -16.97
C ILE A 189 -2.98 2.84 -15.66
N ILE A 190 -2.44 1.65 -15.46
CA ILE A 190 -1.54 1.32 -14.36
C ILE A 190 -0.15 0.99 -14.91
N LEU A 191 0.86 1.72 -14.44
CA LEU A 191 2.27 1.45 -14.74
C LEU A 191 2.82 0.44 -13.73
N VAL A 192 3.53 -0.58 -14.23
CA VAL A 192 4.08 -1.66 -13.42
C VAL A 192 5.54 -1.93 -13.77
N PRO A 193 6.50 -1.23 -13.13
CA PRO A 193 7.88 -1.67 -13.13
C PRO A 193 8.01 -3.04 -12.48
N ASN A 194 8.85 -3.90 -13.05
CA ASN A 194 8.95 -5.32 -12.69
C ASN A 194 10.40 -5.82 -12.70
N ALA A 195 10.71 -6.79 -11.84
CA ALA A 195 11.96 -7.54 -11.83
C ALA A 195 11.74 -9.02 -11.47
N CYS A 196 10.96 -9.74 -12.28
CA CYS A 196 10.80 -11.18 -12.14
C CYS A 196 10.34 -11.83 -13.45
N GLY A 197 10.59 -13.13 -13.62
CA GLY A 197 10.11 -13.87 -14.79
C GLY A 197 8.58 -13.83 -14.92
N LEU A 198 8.11 -13.65 -16.15
CA LEU A 198 6.69 -13.54 -16.49
C LEU A 198 6.19 -14.77 -17.22
N GLU A 199 6.22 -15.91 -16.53
CA GLU A 199 5.64 -17.15 -17.04
C GLU A 199 4.11 -17.05 -17.23
N ILE A 200 3.52 -18.06 -17.88
CA ILE A 200 2.12 -18.05 -18.32
C ILE A 200 1.08 -17.70 -17.24
N ASN A 201 1.26 -18.11 -15.99
CA ASN A 201 0.34 -17.82 -14.89
C ASN A 201 0.45 -16.36 -14.43
N ARG A 202 1.67 -15.82 -14.27
CA ARG A 202 1.90 -14.38 -14.00
C ARG A 202 1.41 -13.51 -15.15
N MET A 203 1.63 -13.92 -16.40
CA MET A 203 1.09 -13.25 -17.58
C MET A 203 -0.45 -13.24 -17.57
N SER A 204 -1.05 -14.40 -17.27
CA SER A 204 -2.51 -14.54 -17.14
C SER A 204 -3.08 -13.73 -15.97
N GLN A 205 -2.32 -13.60 -14.88
CA GLN A 205 -2.69 -12.76 -13.74
C GLN A 205 -2.75 -11.29 -14.17
N ILE A 206 -1.72 -10.76 -14.83
CA ILE A 206 -1.69 -9.37 -15.31
C ILE A 206 -2.87 -9.12 -16.27
N ARG A 207 -3.11 -10.03 -17.22
CA ARG A 207 -4.26 -9.99 -18.12
C ARG A 207 -5.58 -9.94 -17.35
N THR A 208 -5.72 -10.75 -16.30
CA THR A 208 -6.91 -10.80 -15.45
C THR A 208 -7.11 -9.49 -14.68
N ARG A 209 -6.03 -8.88 -14.15
CA ARG A 209 -6.08 -7.59 -13.45
C ARG A 209 -6.56 -6.46 -14.37
N ALA A 210 -6.12 -6.46 -15.62
CA ALA A 210 -6.58 -5.49 -16.62
C ALA A 210 -8.08 -5.70 -16.92
N TYR A 211 -8.47 -6.95 -17.19
CA TYR A 211 -9.85 -7.33 -17.52
C TYR A 211 -10.87 -6.99 -16.43
N GLU A 212 -10.66 -7.47 -15.20
CA GLU A 212 -11.66 -7.36 -14.13
C GLU A 212 -11.89 -5.92 -13.64
N ASN A 213 -10.94 -5.03 -13.95
CA ASN A 213 -10.92 -3.63 -13.57
C ASN A 213 -11.20 -2.69 -14.74
N MET A 214 -11.19 -3.17 -15.99
CA MET A 214 -11.32 -2.34 -17.19
C MET A 214 -10.30 -1.19 -17.18
N VAL A 215 -9.05 -1.53 -16.92
CA VAL A 215 -7.90 -0.62 -16.90
C VAL A 215 -6.83 -1.13 -17.85
N GLY A 216 -6.12 -0.22 -18.50
CA GLY A 216 -4.89 -0.57 -19.17
C GLY A 216 -3.80 -0.89 -18.15
N ILE A 217 -2.98 -1.90 -18.40
CA ILE A 217 -1.80 -2.21 -17.58
C ILE A 217 -0.59 -2.29 -18.50
N ALA A 218 0.48 -1.59 -18.13
CA ALA A 218 1.75 -1.54 -18.84
C ALA A 218 2.87 -2.01 -17.91
N VAL A 219 3.42 -3.20 -18.18
CA VAL A 219 4.46 -3.84 -17.37
C VAL A 219 5.81 -3.70 -18.06
N CYS A 220 6.78 -3.09 -17.38
CA CYS A 220 8.14 -2.96 -17.88
C CYS A 220 9.08 -3.84 -17.03
N ASN A 221 9.68 -4.84 -17.66
CA ASN A 221 10.60 -5.78 -17.03
C ASN A 221 12.04 -5.54 -17.51
N TYR A 222 13.01 -6.15 -16.84
CA TYR A 222 14.38 -6.26 -17.33
C TYR A 222 14.49 -7.21 -18.54
N ALA A 223 15.52 -7.06 -19.37
CA ALA A 223 15.86 -8.02 -20.42
C ALA A 223 16.56 -9.27 -19.86
N GLY A 224 16.54 -10.39 -20.60
CA GLY A 224 17.24 -11.64 -20.25
C GLY A 224 16.33 -12.88 -20.19
N GLU A 225 16.96 -14.06 -20.25
CA GLU A 225 16.31 -15.38 -20.39
C GLU A 225 15.32 -15.72 -19.26
N ASP A 226 15.67 -15.43 -18.01
CA ASP A 226 14.78 -15.63 -16.84
C ASP A 226 13.90 -14.40 -16.52
N LEU A 227 13.95 -13.36 -17.36
CA LEU A 227 13.25 -12.09 -17.22
C LEU A 227 12.44 -11.82 -18.50
N GLY A 228 12.61 -10.65 -19.14
CA GLY A 228 11.98 -10.32 -20.40
C GLY A 228 10.47 -10.12 -20.34
N HIS A 229 9.81 -10.21 -21.50
CA HIS A 229 8.36 -10.26 -21.63
C HIS A 229 7.60 -9.05 -21.07
N SER A 230 8.20 -7.85 -21.16
CA SER A 230 7.48 -6.59 -20.97
C SER A 230 6.20 -6.60 -21.82
N VAL A 231 5.07 -6.26 -21.21
CA VAL A 231 3.74 -6.54 -21.79
C VAL A 231 2.76 -5.43 -21.47
N ALA A 232 1.78 -5.22 -22.37
CA ALA A 232 0.65 -4.35 -22.10
C ALA A 232 -0.69 -4.97 -22.51
N PHE A 233 -1.71 -4.75 -21.68
CA PHE A 233 -3.10 -5.13 -21.95
C PHE A 233 -4.01 -3.91 -21.78
N ASP A 234 -4.98 -3.72 -22.67
CA ASP A 234 -5.87 -2.55 -22.64
C ASP A 234 -7.09 -2.68 -21.71
N GLY A 235 -7.37 -3.89 -21.21
CA GLY A 235 -8.49 -4.17 -20.31
C GLY A 235 -9.85 -4.27 -21.00
N MET A 236 -9.90 -4.30 -22.34
CA MET A 236 -11.14 -4.37 -23.13
C MET A 236 -11.34 -5.75 -23.75
N GLY A 237 -12.04 -6.64 -23.04
CA GLY A 237 -12.22 -8.04 -23.46
C GLY A 237 -13.21 -8.25 -24.61
N PHE A 238 -14.04 -7.26 -24.91
CA PHE A 238 -15.09 -7.35 -25.94
C PHE A 238 -15.04 -6.18 -26.92
N ASP A 239 -15.43 -6.42 -28.16
CA ASP A 239 -15.65 -5.38 -29.16
C ASP A 239 -17.03 -4.70 -28.97
N ASN A 240 -17.33 -3.67 -29.78
CA ASN A 240 -18.61 -2.94 -29.71
C ASN A 240 -19.83 -3.78 -30.13
N LYS A 241 -19.64 -5.00 -30.62
CA LYS A 241 -20.70 -5.95 -30.96
C LYS A 241 -20.83 -7.04 -29.89
N GLY A 242 -20.03 -7.00 -28.82
CA GLY A 242 -19.99 -8.00 -27.75
C GLY A 242 -19.19 -9.26 -28.08
N ASN A 243 -18.43 -9.28 -29.18
CA ASN A 243 -17.56 -10.43 -29.47
C ASN A 243 -16.30 -10.37 -28.63
N SER A 244 -15.84 -11.52 -28.14
CA SER A 244 -14.57 -11.64 -27.43
C SER A 244 -13.41 -11.21 -28.34
N ARG A 245 -12.43 -10.50 -27.77
CA ARG A 245 -11.20 -10.07 -28.43
C ARG A 245 -9.98 -10.30 -27.55
N ASP A 246 -8.80 -10.26 -28.16
CA ASP A 246 -7.56 -10.17 -27.41
C ASP A 246 -7.36 -8.74 -26.90
N MET A 247 -6.91 -8.62 -25.64
CA MET A 247 -6.60 -7.34 -24.99
C MET A 247 -5.12 -6.98 -25.13
N LYS A 248 -4.28 -7.93 -25.56
CA LYS A 248 -2.81 -7.75 -25.63
C LYS A 248 -2.46 -6.71 -26.69
N LEU A 249 -1.73 -5.68 -26.28
CA LEU A 249 -1.24 -4.63 -27.17
C LEU A 249 0.19 -4.92 -27.65
N VAL A 250 1.05 -5.35 -26.74
CA VAL A 250 2.45 -5.70 -27.01
C VAL A 250 2.92 -6.72 -25.99
N GLU A 251 3.83 -7.59 -26.40
CA GLU A 251 4.60 -8.50 -25.55
C GLU A 251 5.99 -8.60 -26.16
N ALA A 252 7.00 -8.24 -25.39
CA ALA A 252 8.40 -8.37 -25.76
C ALA A 252 8.84 -9.84 -25.71
N ASP A 253 9.92 -10.15 -26.41
CA ASP A 253 10.71 -11.35 -26.14
C ASP A 253 11.68 -11.08 -24.95
N GLU A 254 12.79 -11.79 -24.89
CA GLU A 254 13.81 -11.62 -23.85
C GLU A 254 14.84 -10.53 -24.19
N SER A 255 14.79 -9.97 -25.41
CA SER A 255 15.81 -9.05 -25.91
C SER A 255 15.71 -7.65 -25.29
N GLU A 256 16.84 -6.96 -25.22
CA GLU A 256 16.85 -5.55 -24.85
C GLU A 256 16.25 -4.68 -25.96
N GLY A 257 15.34 -3.77 -25.60
CA GLY A 257 14.68 -2.92 -26.56
C GLY A 257 13.66 -1.95 -25.99
N ILE A 258 13.04 -1.21 -26.91
CA ILE A 258 11.92 -0.31 -26.62
C ILE A 258 10.67 -0.93 -27.23
N PHE A 259 9.70 -1.26 -26.38
CA PHE A 259 8.45 -1.88 -26.81
C PHE A 259 7.31 -0.90 -26.59
N MET A 260 6.63 -0.51 -27.68
CA MET A 260 5.60 0.53 -27.64
C MET A 260 4.21 -0.06 -27.45
N ALA A 261 3.51 0.38 -26.41
CA ALA A 261 2.09 0.06 -26.18
C ALA A 261 1.22 1.27 -26.56
N ASP A 262 0.25 1.08 -27.46
CA ASP A 262 -0.68 2.13 -27.90
C ASP A 262 -2.08 1.92 -27.30
N PHE A 263 -2.43 2.75 -26.31
CA PHE A 263 -3.71 2.70 -25.61
C PHE A 263 -4.71 3.71 -26.21
N ASN A 264 -5.80 3.23 -26.80
CA ASN A 264 -6.91 4.08 -27.21
C ASN A 264 -7.82 4.41 -26.02
N LEU A 265 -7.57 5.55 -25.38
CA LEU A 265 -8.23 5.97 -24.15
C LEU A 265 -9.69 6.36 -24.35
N GLU A 266 -10.06 6.80 -25.54
CA GLU A 266 -11.46 7.14 -25.84
C GLU A 266 -12.31 5.88 -25.92
N THR A 267 -11.79 4.84 -26.57
CA THR A 267 -12.44 3.52 -26.60
C THR A 267 -12.48 2.90 -25.21
N LEU A 268 -11.40 3.01 -24.42
CA LEU A 268 -11.38 2.54 -23.02
C LEU A 268 -12.43 3.24 -22.16
N ARG A 269 -12.54 4.57 -22.26
CA ARG A 269 -13.54 5.36 -21.52
C ARG A 269 -14.96 4.96 -21.91
N ASP A 270 -15.23 4.79 -23.21
CA ASP A 270 -16.53 4.32 -23.69
C ASP A 270 -16.85 2.89 -23.19
N TYR A 271 -15.89 1.96 -23.27
CA TYR A 271 -16.03 0.61 -22.76
C TYR A 271 -16.40 0.60 -21.27
N ARG A 272 -15.68 1.38 -20.45
CA ARG A 272 -15.93 1.51 -19.00
C ARG A 272 -17.30 2.09 -18.65
N ASN A 273 -17.92 2.85 -19.56
CA ASN A 273 -19.25 3.42 -19.35
C ASN A 273 -20.39 2.43 -19.64
N ARG A 274 -20.11 1.36 -20.38
CA ARG A 274 -21.14 0.41 -20.86
C ARG A 274 -21.05 -0.96 -20.19
N GLU A 275 -19.85 -1.41 -19.87
CA GLU A 275 -19.61 -2.78 -19.43
C GLU A 275 -19.83 -3.02 -17.93
N THR A 276 -20.03 -4.29 -17.58
CA THR A 276 -20.51 -4.68 -16.24
C THR A 276 -19.42 -4.79 -15.18
N TRP A 277 -18.13 -4.86 -15.56
CA TRP A 277 -17.03 -4.94 -14.59
C TRP A 277 -16.76 -3.60 -13.90
N GLY A 278 -15.70 -3.50 -13.10
CA GLY A 278 -15.39 -2.26 -12.38
C GLY A 278 -16.27 -2.06 -11.13
N ASN A 279 -16.89 -0.88 -10.95
CA ASN A 279 -17.47 -0.48 -9.66
C ASN A 279 -19.01 -0.53 -9.58
N ALA A 280 -19.72 -0.52 -10.70
CA ALA A 280 -21.18 -0.32 -10.70
C ALA A 280 -21.96 -1.41 -9.93
N PHE A 281 -21.52 -2.66 -10.00
CA PHE A 281 -22.25 -3.81 -9.44
C PHE A 281 -21.59 -4.48 -8.23
N ARG A 282 -20.51 -3.88 -7.69
CA ARG A 282 -19.83 -4.39 -6.49
C ARG A 282 -20.76 -4.45 -5.29
N LYS A 283 -20.49 -5.36 -4.35
CA LYS A 283 -21.21 -5.50 -3.07
C LYS A 283 -20.28 -5.29 -1.87
N PRO A 284 -19.79 -4.05 -1.60
CA PRO A 284 -18.78 -3.78 -0.57
C PRO A 284 -19.09 -4.30 0.83
N LYS A 285 -20.38 -4.37 1.21
CA LYS A 285 -20.81 -4.93 2.50
C LYS A 285 -20.38 -6.38 2.71
N ALA A 286 -20.25 -7.16 1.64
CA ALA A 286 -19.81 -8.56 1.68
C ALA A 286 -18.28 -8.71 1.69
N TYR A 287 -17.52 -7.63 1.47
CA TYR A 287 -16.05 -7.67 1.34
C TYR A 287 -15.33 -7.31 2.63
N ARG A 288 -16.03 -7.21 3.76
CA ARG A 288 -15.45 -6.83 5.05
C ARG A 288 -14.33 -7.75 5.50
N ASP A 289 -14.33 -9.01 5.07
CA ASP A 289 -13.29 -9.97 5.43
C ASP A 289 -11.96 -9.71 4.70
N ILE A 290 -11.97 -9.00 3.57
CA ILE A 290 -10.75 -8.67 2.80
C ILE A 290 -9.80 -7.77 3.63
N ILE A 291 -10.36 -6.91 4.49
CA ILE A 291 -9.56 -6.02 5.35
C ILE A 291 -9.15 -6.69 6.68
N SER A 292 -9.44 -7.98 6.85
CA SER A 292 -9.01 -8.70 8.05
C SER A 292 -7.50 -8.91 8.04
N THR A 293 -6.82 -8.53 9.13
CA THR A 293 -5.38 -8.80 9.31
C THR A 293 -5.11 -10.25 9.78
N GLN A 294 -6.16 -11.05 9.99
CA GLN A 294 -6.03 -12.40 10.51
C GLN A 294 -5.53 -13.37 9.45
N VAL A 295 -4.29 -13.82 9.60
CA VAL A 295 -3.73 -14.92 8.81
C VAL A 295 -3.98 -16.25 9.51
N LYS A 296 -4.64 -17.18 8.81
CA LYS A 296 -4.92 -18.54 9.29
C LYS A 296 -4.15 -19.57 8.49
N ALA A 297 -3.96 -20.76 9.04
CA ALA A 297 -3.48 -21.91 8.28
C ALA A 297 -4.37 -22.13 7.03
N PRO A 298 -3.80 -22.51 5.86
CA PRO A 298 -2.40 -22.89 5.61
C PRO A 298 -1.48 -21.72 5.22
N PHE A 299 -1.90 -20.45 5.38
CA PHE A 299 -1.16 -19.27 4.92
C PHE A 299 -0.20 -18.66 5.95
N ILE A 300 -0.02 -19.32 7.10
CA ILE A 300 0.97 -18.90 8.09
C ILE A 300 2.37 -19.17 7.50
N ARG A 301 3.25 -18.16 7.56
CA ARG A 301 4.64 -18.22 7.09
C ARG A 301 5.55 -17.73 8.21
N GLU A 302 6.72 -18.33 8.38
CA GLU A 302 7.67 -17.98 9.44
C GLU A 302 8.36 -16.63 9.21
N LEU A 303 8.60 -16.27 7.94
CA LEU A 303 9.29 -15.05 7.52
C LEU A 303 8.40 -13.81 7.45
N ARG A 304 7.06 -13.97 7.52
CA ARG A 304 6.14 -12.83 7.54
C ARG A 304 6.63 -11.81 8.58
N ARG A 305 6.75 -10.54 8.19
CA ARG A 305 7.03 -9.46 9.15
C ARG A 305 5.99 -9.56 10.25
N LYS A 306 6.44 -10.01 11.41
CA LYS A 306 5.70 -9.85 12.65
C LYS A 306 5.89 -8.39 12.98
N ASP A 307 4.82 -7.59 12.96
CA ASP A 307 4.89 -6.16 13.27
C ASP A 307 5.86 -5.95 14.41
N ILE A 308 6.90 -5.16 14.17
CA ILE A 308 7.95 -4.86 15.15
C ILE A 308 7.31 -3.96 16.22
N ASN A 309 6.58 -4.61 17.12
CA ASN A 309 6.11 -4.23 18.46
C ASN A 309 5.07 -5.28 18.93
N MET A 310 5.49 -6.55 18.93
CA MET A 310 4.63 -7.69 19.24
C MET A 310 4.52 -8.02 20.75
N THR A 311 4.60 -7.02 21.63
CA THR A 311 4.30 -7.25 23.04
C THR A 311 2.96 -6.64 23.37
N PHE A 312 1.97 -7.51 23.60
CA PHE A 312 0.73 -7.09 24.22
C PHE A 312 1.04 -6.42 25.56
N LEU A 313 0.70 -5.16 25.69
CA LEU A 313 0.74 -4.42 26.94
C LEU A 313 -0.39 -4.88 27.86
N GLU A 314 -0.12 -4.95 29.15
CA GLU A 314 -1.16 -5.19 30.15
C GLU A 314 -1.89 -3.89 30.47
N GLY A 315 -3.21 -4.00 30.65
CA GLY A 315 -4.07 -2.89 31.05
C GLY A 315 -5.12 -3.35 32.05
N GLU A 316 -5.64 -2.39 32.82
CA GLU A 316 -6.72 -2.60 33.78
C GLU A 316 -7.84 -1.60 33.50
N THR A 317 -9.09 -2.05 33.54
CA THR A 317 -10.23 -1.14 33.34
C THR A 317 -10.39 -0.21 34.54
N LEU A 318 -10.85 1.02 34.29
CA LEU A 318 -11.23 1.98 35.33
C LEU A 318 -12.42 1.48 36.16
N GLY A 319 -12.51 1.92 37.42
CA GLY A 319 -13.62 1.64 38.35
C GLY A 319 -13.25 0.77 39.54
N GLU A 320 -14.25 0.33 40.32
CA GLU A 320 -14.05 -0.42 41.58
C GLU A 320 -13.51 -1.84 41.41
N LYS A 321 -13.92 -2.53 40.33
CA LYS A 321 -13.48 -3.89 40.00
C LYS A 321 -12.70 -3.85 38.71
N ALA A 322 -11.43 -3.46 38.81
CA ALA A 322 -10.49 -3.44 37.70
C ALA A 322 -10.39 -4.84 37.07
N LYS A 323 -10.65 -4.93 35.76
CA LYS A 323 -10.50 -6.16 34.98
C LYS A 323 -9.23 -6.04 34.15
N LYS A 324 -8.35 -7.04 34.27
CA LYS A 324 -7.15 -7.15 33.45
C LYS A 324 -7.50 -7.47 32.01
N PHE A 325 -6.77 -6.86 31.09
CA PHE A 325 -6.83 -7.15 29.66
C PHE A 325 -5.46 -6.94 29.05
N LYS A 326 -5.30 -7.41 27.82
CA LYS A 326 -4.09 -7.19 27.03
C LYS A 326 -4.44 -6.34 25.83
N TRP A 327 -3.55 -5.49 25.38
CA TRP A 327 -3.77 -4.69 24.17
C TRP A 327 -2.47 -4.41 23.43
N LYS A 328 -2.58 -4.10 22.14
CA LYS A 328 -1.48 -3.62 21.31
C LYS A 328 -2.01 -2.55 20.36
N TYR A 329 -1.14 -1.66 19.91
CA TYR A 329 -1.42 -0.73 18.82
C TYR A 329 -0.31 -0.87 17.79
N CYS A 330 -0.69 -0.98 16.53
CA CYS A 330 0.23 -0.96 15.39
C CYS A 330 -0.21 0.19 14.49
N GLU A 331 0.72 0.97 13.94
CA GLU A 331 0.37 2.10 13.08
C GLU A 331 -0.34 1.65 11.79
N ASP A 332 -0.09 0.42 11.33
CA ASP A 332 -0.68 -0.16 10.13
C ASP A 332 -1.90 -1.07 10.41
N GLU A 333 -2.03 -1.60 11.63
CA GLU A 333 -3.18 -2.43 12.02
C GLU A 333 -4.17 -1.69 12.95
N GLY A 334 -3.83 -0.58 13.58
CA GLY A 334 -4.66 0.05 14.61
C GLY A 334 -4.61 -0.67 15.98
N LEU A 335 -5.63 -0.43 16.81
CA LEU A 335 -5.68 -0.89 18.20
C LEU A 335 -6.37 -2.25 18.34
N THR A 336 -5.66 -3.22 18.90
CA THR A 336 -6.19 -4.53 19.27
C THR A 336 -6.33 -4.67 20.78
N ILE A 337 -7.51 -5.08 21.24
CA ILE A 337 -7.82 -5.36 22.65
C ILE A 337 -8.18 -6.84 22.80
N TYR A 338 -7.42 -7.56 23.61
CA TYR A 338 -7.61 -8.97 23.94
C TYR A 338 -8.13 -9.15 25.37
N ARG A 339 -9.23 -9.89 25.51
CA ARG A 339 -9.92 -10.14 26.78
C ARG A 339 -10.09 -11.63 27.03
N VAL A 340 -9.99 -12.01 28.31
CA VAL A 340 -10.38 -13.32 28.82
C VAL A 340 -11.51 -13.10 29.82
N PHE A 341 -12.67 -13.68 29.54
CA PHE A 341 -13.84 -13.60 30.42
C PHE A 341 -13.75 -14.62 31.56
N SER A 342 -14.58 -14.43 32.60
CA SER A 342 -14.61 -15.31 33.78
C SER A 342 -14.96 -16.76 33.46
N ASN A 343 -15.70 -16.99 32.36
CA ASN A 343 -16.02 -18.32 31.85
C ASN A 343 -14.90 -18.93 30.98
N GLY A 344 -13.72 -18.30 30.92
CA GLY A 344 -12.58 -18.74 30.11
C GLY A 344 -12.65 -18.37 28.63
N SER A 345 -13.76 -17.80 28.15
CA SER A 345 -13.88 -17.40 26.75
C SER A 345 -12.92 -16.23 26.42
N LYS A 346 -12.36 -16.27 25.22
CA LYS A 346 -11.38 -15.29 24.72
C LYS A 346 -12.01 -14.46 23.63
N HIS A 347 -11.80 -13.15 23.66
CA HIS A 347 -12.33 -12.24 22.64
C HIS A 347 -11.33 -11.15 22.30
N THR A 348 -11.17 -10.93 21.00
CA THR A 348 -10.32 -9.88 20.44
C THR A 348 -11.19 -8.83 19.77
N SER A 349 -10.97 -7.56 20.12
CA SER A 349 -11.64 -6.41 19.52
C SER A 349 -10.59 -5.60 18.78
N PHE A 350 -10.87 -5.18 17.56
CA PHE A 350 -9.96 -4.49 16.67
C PHE A 350 -10.58 -3.16 16.26
N PHE A 351 -9.84 -2.07 16.46
CA PHE A 351 -10.21 -0.71 16.07
C PHE A 351 -9.17 -0.19 15.08
N THR A 352 -9.60 0.17 13.88
CA THR A 352 -8.75 0.88 12.92
C THR A 352 -8.43 2.28 13.41
N ASP A 353 -7.42 2.93 12.83
CA ASP A 353 -7.14 4.35 13.10
C ASP A 353 -8.36 5.23 12.80
N ASN A 354 -9.09 4.95 11.72
CA ASN A 354 -10.33 5.65 11.40
C ASN A 354 -11.42 5.43 12.46
N ASP A 355 -11.52 4.23 13.06
CA ASP A 355 -12.45 4.01 14.17
C ASP A 355 -12.09 4.86 15.39
N LEU A 356 -10.78 4.98 15.69
CA LEU A 356 -10.28 5.77 16.80
C LEU A 356 -10.46 7.27 16.56
N ASP A 357 -10.21 7.75 15.34
CA ASP A 357 -10.51 9.12 14.91
C ASP A 357 -11.99 9.45 15.15
N ASN A 358 -12.89 8.61 14.65
CA ASN A 358 -14.33 8.79 14.82
C ASN A 358 -14.75 8.84 16.29
N ILE A 359 -14.14 8.01 17.15
CA ILE A 359 -14.42 8.01 18.59
C ILE A 359 -13.90 9.28 19.27
N VAL A 360 -12.68 9.71 18.95
CA VAL A 360 -12.07 10.92 19.52
C VAL A 360 -12.83 12.17 19.08
N ASP A 361 -13.21 12.24 17.80
CA ASP A 361 -14.02 13.34 17.26
C ASP A 361 -15.42 13.36 17.86
N PHE A 362 -16.03 12.19 18.06
CA PHE A 362 -17.31 12.10 18.76
C PHE A 362 -17.22 12.68 20.18
N LEU A 363 -16.18 12.34 20.94
CA LEU A 363 -15.93 12.92 22.25
C LEU A 363 -15.68 14.44 22.16
N ARG A 364 -14.92 14.89 21.18
CA ARG A 364 -14.60 16.32 20.97
C ARG A 364 -15.88 17.14 20.71
N ILE A 365 -16.78 16.64 19.86
CA ILE A 365 -18.06 17.27 19.55
C ILE A 365 -18.95 17.33 20.79
N LYS A 366 -19.03 16.22 21.54
CA LYS A 366 -19.93 16.08 22.69
C LYS A 366 -19.39 16.71 23.97
N LYS A 367 -18.10 17.07 24.01
CA LYS A 367 -17.33 17.63 25.14
C LYS A 367 -17.18 16.68 26.33
N GLU A 368 -18.23 15.94 26.67
CA GLU A 368 -18.25 14.98 27.77
C GLU A 368 -19.15 13.79 27.43
N LEU A 369 -18.66 12.56 27.65
CA LEU A 369 -19.41 11.33 27.38
C LEU A 369 -19.39 10.36 28.56
N PRO A 370 -20.49 9.63 28.84
CA PRO A 370 -20.47 8.49 29.72
C PRO A 370 -19.92 7.24 29.01
N LEU A 371 -19.63 6.19 29.79
CA LEU A 371 -19.24 4.90 29.21
C LEU A 371 -20.37 4.24 28.39
N ALA A 372 -21.58 4.19 28.95
CA ALA A 372 -22.83 3.67 28.32
C ALA A 372 -22.66 2.38 27.51
N ASN A 373 -22.37 1.27 28.20
CA ASN A 373 -22.04 -0.02 27.58
C ASN A 373 -22.77 -1.22 28.21
N SER A 374 -24.00 -1.02 28.71
CA SER A 374 -24.87 -2.09 29.18
C SER A 374 -25.39 -2.89 28.00
N VAL A 375 -25.13 -4.19 28.01
CA VAL A 375 -25.53 -5.10 26.92
C VAL A 375 -27.04 -5.15 26.77
N ASP A 376 -27.77 -5.27 27.89
CA ASP A 376 -29.23 -5.39 27.86
C ASP A 376 -29.86 -4.11 27.30
N LYS A 377 -29.43 -2.94 27.79
CA LYS A 377 -29.93 -1.66 27.29
C LYS A 377 -29.58 -1.40 25.83
N MET A 378 -28.40 -1.84 25.36
CA MET A 378 -28.02 -1.72 23.95
C MET A 378 -28.88 -2.61 23.05
N LYS A 379 -29.16 -3.85 23.47
CA LYS A 379 -30.05 -4.76 22.74
C LYS A 379 -31.49 -4.23 22.67
N ASP A 380 -31.93 -3.62 23.75
CA ASP A 380 -33.28 -3.04 23.87
C ASP A 380 -33.39 -1.64 23.22
N GLY A 381 -32.29 -1.07 22.71
CA GLY A 381 -32.28 0.24 22.07
C GLY A 381 -32.55 1.42 23.02
N ILE A 382 -32.35 1.23 24.33
CA ILE A 382 -32.62 2.23 25.39
C ILE A 382 -31.34 2.70 26.10
N GLU A 383 -30.17 2.28 25.64
CA GLU A 383 -28.91 2.76 26.20
C GLU A 383 -28.71 4.24 25.89
N LYS A 384 -28.18 4.97 26.87
CA LYS A 384 -27.89 6.39 26.69
C LYS A 384 -26.71 6.60 25.74
N GLU A 385 -26.65 7.77 25.13
CA GLU A 385 -25.51 8.15 24.28
C GLU A 385 -24.19 8.13 25.08
N GLY A 386 -23.20 7.38 24.60
CA GLY A 386 -21.86 7.28 25.17
C GLY A 386 -20.93 6.43 24.33
N PHE A 387 -19.76 6.07 24.87
CA PHE A 387 -18.76 5.30 24.12
C PHE A 387 -19.29 3.95 23.63
N GLY A 388 -19.93 3.17 24.49
CA GLY A 388 -20.44 1.84 24.15
C GLY A 388 -21.53 1.89 23.08
N SER A 389 -22.52 2.77 23.26
CA SER A 389 -23.61 2.93 22.27
C SER A 389 -23.09 3.45 20.92
N PHE A 390 -22.15 4.40 20.91
CA PHE A 390 -21.53 4.89 19.68
C PHE A 390 -20.77 3.79 18.93
N ILE A 391 -19.96 3.01 19.64
CA ILE A 391 -19.24 1.87 19.05
C ILE A 391 -20.24 0.87 18.46
N TYR A 392 -21.33 0.56 19.17
CA TYR A 392 -22.36 -0.35 18.68
C TYR A 392 -23.05 0.16 17.40
N GLU A 393 -23.46 1.42 17.39
CA GLU A 393 -24.26 2.00 16.31
C GLU A 393 -23.44 2.39 15.07
N LYS A 394 -22.21 2.88 15.27
CA LYS A 394 -21.42 3.54 14.21
C LYS A 394 -20.23 2.72 13.75
N ILE A 395 -19.70 1.84 14.59
CA ILE A 395 -18.50 1.05 14.26
C ILE A 395 -18.89 -0.40 13.98
N LYS A 396 -19.44 -1.09 14.98
CA LYS A 396 -19.80 -2.51 14.85
C LYS A 396 -20.97 -2.86 15.77
N ALA A 397 -22.09 -3.26 15.17
CA ALA A 397 -23.31 -3.72 15.83
C ALA A 397 -23.12 -5.10 16.49
N ASP A 398 -22.21 -5.17 17.46
CA ASP A 398 -21.87 -6.33 18.26
C ASP A 398 -21.72 -5.88 19.73
N THR A 399 -22.53 -6.45 20.61
CA THR A 399 -22.58 -6.02 22.02
C THR A 399 -21.30 -6.36 22.79
N ILE A 400 -20.61 -7.43 22.42
CA ILE A 400 -19.35 -7.84 23.05
C ILE A 400 -18.25 -6.87 22.62
N PHE A 401 -18.23 -6.50 21.34
CA PHE A 401 -17.34 -5.47 20.80
C PHE A 401 -17.62 -4.11 21.45
N ALA A 402 -18.88 -3.69 21.57
CA ALA A 402 -19.26 -2.43 22.22
C ALA A 402 -18.82 -2.37 23.70
N GLN A 403 -18.86 -3.49 24.43
CA GLN A 403 -18.32 -3.57 25.79
C GLN A 403 -16.82 -3.27 25.89
N SER A 404 -16.07 -3.41 24.78
CA SER A 404 -14.64 -3.07 24.74
C SER A 404 -14.36 -1.58 24.94
N SER A 405 -15.38 -0.72 24.86
CA SER A 405 -15.38 0.67 25.33
C SER A 405 -14.72 0.83 26.70
N SER A 406 -14.95 -0.10 27.64
CA SER A 406 -14.37 -0.03 28.99
C SER A 406 -12.85 -0.17 29.02
N GLN A 407 -12.29 -0.98 28.12
CA GLN A 407 -10.84 -1.12 27.93
C GLN A 407 -10.30 0.07 27.15
N LEU A 408 -10.99 0.46 26.07
CA LEU A 408 -10.59 1.58 25.22
C LEU A 408 -10.44 2.87 26.02
N VAL A 409 -11.45 3.28 26.79
CA VAL A 409 -11.34 4.51 27.60
C VAL A 409 -10.21 4.43 28.62
N SER A 410 -9.88 3.23 29.11
CA SER A 410 -8.75 3.04 30.03
C SER A 410 -7.40 3.26 29.33
N ILE A 411 -7.25 2.72 28.12
CA ILE A 411 -6.05 2.92 27.29
C ILE A 411 -5.88 4.41 26.98
N LEU A 412 -6.94 5.05 26.47
CA LEU A 412 -6.92 6.48 26.13
C LEU A 412 -6.66 7.37 27.35
N THR A 413 -7.19 7.01 28.51
CA THR A 413 -6.93 7.74 29.77
C THR A 413 -5.48 7.57 30.20
N SER A 414 -4.92 6.35 30.07
CA SER A 414 -3.53 6.06 30.47
C SER A 414 -2.51 6.77 29.58
N ALA A 415 -2.82 6.91 28.30
CA ALA A 415 -2.03 7.66 27.32
C ALA A 415 -2.27 9.19 27.40
N ASP A 416 -3.03 9.67 28.39
CA ASP A 416 -3.38 11.07 28.60
C ASP A 416 -4.11 11.76 27.43
N ILE A 417 -4.78 10.96 26.59
CA ILE A 417 -5.58 11.43 25.44
C ILE A 417 -6.93 11.98 25.94
N ILE A 418 -7.51 11.30 26.94
CA ILE A 418 -8.78 11.70 27.57
C ILE A 418 -8.62 11.81 29.09
N GLY A 419 -9.41 12.69 29.69
CA GLY A 419 -9.60 12.80 31.13
C GLY A 419 -10.88 12.13 31.57
N TYR A 420 -11.00 11.89 32.88
CA TYR A 420 -12.26 11.43 33.47
C TYR A 420 -12.44 11.97 34.89
N ASN A 421 -13.69 12.04 35.35
CA ASN A 421 -14.08 12.62 36.63
C ASN A 421 -13.64 11.83 37.89
N ARG A 422 -12.80 10.81 37.76
CA ARG A 422 -12.33 9.91 38.85
C ARG A 422 -13.46 9.25 39.66
N ALA A 423 -14.69 9.28 39.14
CA ALA A 423 -15.82 8.64 39.80
C ALA A 423 -15.76 7.12 39.65
N LYS A 424 -16.09 6.40 40.72
CA LYS A 424 -16.16 4.92 40.73
C LYS A 424 -17.38 4.37 39.98
N ARG A 425 -18.44 5.18 39.87
CA ARG A 425 -19.67 4.92 39.13
C ARG A 425 -20.06 6.18 38.37
N ASN A 426 -20.82 6.04 37.28
CA ASN A 426 -21.18 7.16 36.40
C ASN A 426 -19.95 7.95 35.91
N MET A 427 -18.91 7.21 35.50
CA MET A 427 -17.71 7.80 34.89
C MET A 427 -18.11 8.69 33.71
N ARG A 428 -17.52 9.87 33.70
CA ARG A 428 -17.62 10.84 32.61
C ARG A 428 -16.23 11.14 32.09
N PHE A 429 -16.10 11.13 30.78
CA PHE A 429 -14.85 11.32 30.07
C PHE A 429 -14.90 12.61 29.27
N TYR A 430 -13.78 13.31 29.18
CA TYR A 430 -13.64 14.56 28.44
C TYR A 430 -12.31 14.58 27.70
N TYR A 431 -12.26 15.31 26.59
CA TYR A 431 -11.06 15.39 25.75
C TYR A 431 -10.01 16.33 26.38
N LYS A 432 -8.71 15.96 26.30
CA LYS A 432 -7.59 16.69 26.93
C LYS A 432 -6.69 17.48 25.97
N ASP A 433 -7.09 17.56 24.70
CA ASP A 433 -6.45 18.37 23.64
C ASP A 433 -5.05 17.91 23.19
N SER A 434 -4.99 16.83 22.43
CA SER A 434 -3.76 16.34 21.80
C SER A 434 -4.01 15.41 20.59
N ASN A 435 -3.03 15.29 19.69
CA ASN A 435 -3.04 14.25 18.65
C ASN A 435 -2.99 12.87 19.32
N TRP A 436 -4.12 12.15 19.28
CA TRP A 436 -4.28 10.89 20.00
C TRP A 436 -3.26 9.85 19.55
N LYS A 437 -2.92 9.81 18.25
CA LYS A 437 -1.99 8.83 17.67
C LYS A 437 -0.59 9.05 18.21
N THR A 438 -0.10 10.30 18.18
CA THR A 438 1.20 10.66 18.76
C THR A 438 1.30 10.30 20.24
N LYS A 439 0.27 10.64 21.03
CA LYS A 439 0.24 10.33 22.47
C LYS A 439 0.21 8.85 22.77
N LEU A 440 -0.55 8.07 21.99
CA LEU A 440 -0.61 6.63 22.15
C LEU A 440 0.76 5.99 21.86
N ILE A 441 1.44 6.42 20.80
CA ILE A 441 2.78 5.95 20.45
C ILE A 441 3.80 6.32 21.52
N GLU A 442 3.80 7.57 22.01
CA GLU A 442 4.66 8.00 23.13
C GLU A 442 4.44 7.13 24.36
N TYR A 443 3.17 6.90 24.74
CA TYR A 443 2.82 6.06 25.87
C TYR A 443 3.36 4.64 25.72
N ILE A 444 3.22 4.03 24.54
CA ILE A 444 3.73 2.68 24.27
C ILE A 444 5.25 2.63 24.46
N LYS A 445 5.99 3.61 23.90
CA LYS A 445 7.45 3.71 24.07
C LYS A 445 7.87 3.74 25.54
N THR A 446 7.13 4.46 26.39
CA THR A 446 7.43 4.49 27.84
C THR A 446 7.22 3.14 28.53
N LYS A 447 6.32 2.30 28.02
CA LYS A 447 6.04 0.98 28.59
C LYS A 447 7.00 -0.11 28.12
N THR A 448 7.54 0.02 26.91
CA THR A 448 8.47 -0.95 26.33
C THR A 448 9.92 -0.74 26.77
N HIS A 449 10.31 0.45 27.24
CA HIS A 449 11.66 0.69 27.80
C HIS A 449 11.82 0.25 29.28
N HIS A 450 10.74 -0.21 29.92
CA HIS A 450 10.74 -0.66 31.32
C HIS A 450 10.48 -2.17 31.48
N SER A 451 10.52 -2.93 30.38
CA SER A 451 10.26 -4.39 30.36
C SER A 451 11.47 -5.19 29.93
#